data_AF-A0A376MR93-F1
#
_entry.id   AF-A0A376MR93-F1
#
_cell.length_a   1.000
_cell.length_b   1.000
_cell.length_c   1.000
_cell.angle_alpha   90.00
_cell.angle_beta   90.00
_cell.angle_gamma   90.00
#
_symmetry.space_group_name_H-M   'P 1'
#
loop_
_entity.id
_entity.type
_entity.pdbx_description
1 polymer ?
#
loop_
_entity_poly.entity_id
_entity_poly.type
_entity_poly.pdbx_seq_one_letter_code
_entity_poly.pdbx_strand_id
1 'polypeptide(L)'
;MTLAKAFEAEPQLPEIYEADEEVKALIDMARKLEGVTRNAGKHAGGVVIAPTKITDFAPLYCDEEGKHPVTQFDKSDVEYAGLVKFDFLGLRTLTIINWALEMINKAAGEELASRRWISPRSRWMTRKASTCCNARKPLRYSSLNRAA
;
A
#
# COMPACT_ATOMS: atom_id res chain seq x y z
N MET A 1 1.25 -10.57 11.37
CA MET A 1 2.10 -10.84 12.54
C MET A 1 1.19 -11.38 13.62
N THR A 2 1.56 -12.49 14.26
CA THR A 2 0.76 -13.09 15.33
C THR A 2 1.45 -12.90 16.68
N LEU A 3 0.71 -12.98 17.78
CA LEU A 3 1.25 -12.88 19.13
C LEU A 3 2.31 -13.96 19.39
N ALA A 4 2.09 -15.18 18.92
CA ALA A 4 3.10 -16.25 19.02
C ALA A 4 4.44 -15.86 18.37
N LYS A 5 4.41 -15.25 17.17
CA LYS A 5 5.62 -14.77 16.49
C LYS A 5 6.25 -13.58 17.19
N ALA A 6 5.46 -12.73 17.85
CA ALA A 6 5.99 -11.60 18.61
C ALA A 6 6.76 -12.07 19.86
N PHE A 7 6.27 -13.12 20.54
CA PHE A 7 6.94 -13.72 21.68
C PHE A 7 8.29 -14.38 21.33
N GLU A 8 8.42 -14.93 20.11
CA GLU A 8 9.70 -15.47 19.62
C GLU A 8 10.68 -14.37 19.17
N ALA A 9 10.15 -13.25 18.63
CA ALA A 9 10.96 -12.20 18.03
C ALA A 9 11.51 -11.18 19.05
N GLU A 10 10.78 -10.92 20.15
CA GLU A 10 11.14 -9.92 21.15
C GLU A 10 11.27 -10.57 22.54
N PRO A 11 12.50 -10.72 23.08
CA PRO A 11 12.74 -11.31 24.40
C PRO A 11 12.14 -10.52 25.58
N GLN A 12 11.89 -9.22 25.41
CA GLN A 12 11.28 -8.39 26.45
C GLN A 12 9.81 -8.75 26.70
N LEU A 13 9.10 -9.32 25.71
CA LEU A 13 7.68 -9.67 25.83
C LEU A 13 7.40 -10.77 26.87
N PRO A 14 8.17 -11.88 26.90
CA PRO A 14 8.12 -12.85 28.00
C PRO A 14 8.46 -12.25 29.37
N GLU A 15 9.45 -11.35 29.44
CA GLU A 15 9.88 -10.75 30.71
C GLU A 15 8.78 -9.89 31.34
N ILE A 16 8.13 -9.02 30.55
CA ILE A 16 7.03 -8.18 31.04
C ILE A 16 5.74 -8.99 31.31
N TYR A 17 5.53 -10.09 30.59
CA TYR A 17 4.39 -10.97 30.80
C TYR A 17 4.45 -11.69 32.16
N GLU A 18 5.65 -12.05 32.62
CA GLU A 18 5.84 -12.67 33.94
C GLU A 18 6.00 -11.63 35.06
N ALA A 19 6.49 -10.43 34.75
CA ALA A 19 6.74 -9.38 35.75
C ALA A 19 5.48 -8.61 36.17
N ASP A 20 4.48 -8.49 35.29
CA ASP A 20 3.31 -7.64 35.51
C ASP A 20 2.00 -8.41 35.23
N GLU A 21 1.18 -8.56 36.28
CA GLU A 21 -0.12 -9.25 36.21
C GLU A 21 -1.15 -8.50 35.34
N GLU A 22 -1.07 -7.17 35.21
CA GLU A 22 -1.94 -6.41 34.30
C GLU A 22 -1.60 -6.74 32.83
N VAL A 23 -0.30 -6.82 32.52
CA VAL A 23 0.20 -7.17 31.17
C VAL A 23 -0.18 -8.60 30.81
N LYS A 24 -0.07 -9.53 31.77
CA LYS A 24 -0.49 -10.92 31.61
C LYS A 24 -1.97 -11.05 31.29
N ALA A 25 -2.84 -10.41 32.06
CA ALA A 25 -4.28 -10.40 31.82
C ALA A 25 -4.64 -9.82 30.44
N LEU A 26 -3.94 -8.75 30.03
CA LEU A 26 -4.12 -8.13 28.72
C LEU A 26 -3.72 -9.07 27.59
N ILE A 27 -2.55 -9.72 27.69
CA ILE A 27 -2.05 -10.62 26.65
C ILE A 27 -2.93 -11.88 26.54
N ASP A 28 -3.43 -12.42 27.65
CA ASP A 28 -4.32 -13.57 27.62
C ASP A 28 -5.68 -13.24 27.00
N MET A 29 -6.20 -12.04 27.23
CA MET A 29 -7.38 -11.55 26.52
C MET A 29 -7.09 -11.33 25.03
N ALA A 30 -5.92 -10.77 24.69
CA ALA A 30 -5.52 -10.53 23.31
C ALA A 30 -5.35 -11.83 22.52
N ARG A 31 -4.81 -12.90 23.13
CA ARG A 31 -4.71 -14.23 22.53
C ARG A 31 -6.08 -14.82 22.15
N LYS A 32 -7.11 -14.58 22.96
CA LYS A 32 -8.48 -15.04 22.67
C LYS A 32 -9.13 -14.26 21.54
N LEU A 33 -8.77 -12.99 21.38
CA LEU A 33 -9.33 -12.10 20.35
C LEU A 33 -8.51 -12.07 19.06
N GLU A 34 -7.32 -12.68 19.05
CA GLU A 34 -6.48 -12.76 17.87
C GLU A 34 -7.18 -13.55 16.76
N GLY A 35 -7.30 -12.92 15.58
CA GLY A 35 -7.96 -13.51 14.43
C GLY A 35 -9.47 -13.29 14.36
N VAL A 36 -10.08 -12.61 15.35
CA VAL A 36 -11.50 -12.27 15.30
C VAL A 36 -11.74 -11.07 14.37
N THR A 37 -12.75 -11.16 13.52
CA THR A 37 -13.16 -10.07 12.62
C THR A 37 -13.85 -8.94 13.40
N ARG A 38 -13.33 -7.71 13.28
CA ARG A 38 -13.82 -6.55 14.05
C ARG A 38 -15.04 -5.86 13.40
N ASN A 39 -14.91 -5.50 12.12
CA ASN A 39 -15.91 -4.72 11.39
C ASN A 39 -15.90 -5.13 9.90
N ALA A 40 -16.98 -4.80 9.18
CA ALA A 40 -16.99 -4.83 7.74
C ALA A 40 -15.99 -3.80 7.19
N GLY A 41 -14.96 -4.26 6.49
CA GLY A 41 -13.95 -3.42 5.86
C GLY A 41 -14.20 -3.29 4.36
N LYS A 42 -14.16 -2.06 3.83
CA LYS A 42 -14.19 -1.83 2.38
C LYS A 42 -12.81 -2.04 1.79
N HIS A 43 -12.70 -2.89 0.76
CA HIS A 43 -11.47 -3.00 0.01
C HIS A 43 -11.32 -1.79 -0.92
N ALA A 44 -10.28 -0.97 -0.69
CA ALA A 44 -10.12 0.32 -1.37
C ALA A 44 -9.92 0.24 -2.90
N GLY A 45 -9.65 -0.95 -3.45
CA GLY A 45 -9.35 -1.13 -4.87
C GLY A 45 -10.09 -2.28 -5.57
N GLY A 46 -10.78 -3.17 -4.87
CA GLY A 46 -11.41 -4.32 -5.52
C GLY A 46 -12.79 -3.99 -6.05
N VAL A 47 -12.98 -4.18 -7.36
CA VAL A 47 -14.30 -4.17 -8.00
C VAL A 47 -14.58 -5.56 -8.53
N VAL A 48 -15.78 -6.05 -8.25
CA VAL A 48 -16.24 -7.37 -8.70
C VAL A 48 -17.23 -7.17 -9.83
N ILE A 49 -17.08 -7.92 -10.92
CA ILE A 49 -17.97 -7.86 -12.07
C ILE A 49 -18.65 -9.22 -12.24
N ALA A 50 -19.98 -9.21 -12.16
CA ALA A 50 -20.84 -10.35 -12.41
C ALA A 50 -21.43 -10.29 -13.83
N PRO A 51 -21.72 -11.44 -14.47
CA PRO A 51 -22.38 -11.48 -15.77
C PRO A 51 -23.86 -11.06 -15.71
N THR A 52 -24.51 -11.28 -14.56
CA THR A 52 -25.89 -10.83 -14.28
C THR A 52 -25.91 -9.94 -13.04
N LYS A 53 -27.05 -9.85 -12.33
CA LYS A 53 -27.12 -9.04 -11.10
C LYS A 53 -26.24 -9.67 -10.02
N ILE A 54 -25.44 -8.84 -9.35
CA ILE A 54 -24.54 -9.31 -8.29
C ILE A 54 -25.28 -9.99 -7.12
N THR A 55 -26.54 -9.61 -6.89
CA THR A 55 -27.43 -10.19 -5.88
C THR A 55 -27.76 -11.65 -6.13
N ASP A 56 -27.60 -12.14 -7.35
CA ASP A 56 -27.82 -13.55 -7.69
C ASP A 56 -26.69 -14.44 -7.16
N PHE A 57 -25.51 -13.85 -6.92
CA PHE A 57 -24.29 -14.55 -6.51
C PHE A 57 -23.93 -14.30 -5.05
N ALA A 58 -24.07 -13.06 -4.58
CA ALA A 58 -23.65 -12.68 -3.22
C ALA A 58 -24.57 -11.61 -2.62
N PRO A 59 -24.84 -11.69 -1.30
CA PRO A 59 -25.47 -10.59 -0.59
C PRO A 59 -24.51 -9.39 -0.52
N LEU A 60 -25.09 -8.19 -0.56
CA LEU A 60 -24.36 -6.94 -0.48
C LEU A 60 -24.47 -6.35 0.93
N TYR A 61 -23.41 -5.68 1.34
CA TYR A 61 -23.39 -4.74 2.45
C TYR A 61 -23.31 -3.33 1.87
N CYS A 62 -24.04 -2.38 2.45
CA CYS A 62 -23.99 -0.98 2.07
C CYS A 62 -23.66 -0.14 3.32
N ASP A 63 -23.17 1.08 3.10
CA ASP A 63 -23.00 2.04 4.18
C ASP A 63 -24.35 2.50 4.76
N GLU A 64 -24.30 3.28 5.84
CA GLU A 64 -25.50 3.79 6.54
C GLU A 64 -26.41 4.64 5.63
N GLU A 65 -25.85 5.22 4.57
CA GLU A 65 -26.57 5.99 3.56
C GLU A 65 -27.05 5.14 2.37
N GLY A 66 -26.80 3.82 2.38
CA GLY A 66 -27.13 2.89 1.31
C GLY A 66 -26.27 3.06 0.05
N LYS A 67 -25.19 3.83 0.12
CA LYS A 67 -24.23 4.05 -0.96
C LYS A 67 -23.11 3.00 -0.86
N HIS A 68 -22.37 2.86 -1.96
CA HIS A 68 -21.21 1.97 -2.05
C HIS A 68 -21.45 0.51 -1.67
N PRO A 69 -22.17 -0.27 -2.50
CA PRO A 69 -22.35 -1.69 -2.26
C PRO A 69 -21.01 -2.43 -2.28
N VAL A 70 -20.79 -3.26 -1.26
CA VAL A 70 -19.66 -4.19 -1.18
C VAL A 70 -20.18 -5.60 -1.00
N THR A 71 -19.47 -6.58 -1.53
CA THR A 71 -19.81 -8.00 -1.32
C THR A 71 -19.54 -8.39 0.13
N GLN A 72 -20.42 -9.20 0.72
CA GLN A 72 -20.16 -9.74 2.07
C GLN A 72 -19.09 -10.84 2.06
N PHE A 73 -18.86 -11.46 0.90
CA PHE A 73 -17.79 -12.42 0.71
C PHE A 73 -16.42 -11.74 0.66
N ASP A 74 -15.43 -12.47 1.18
CA ASP A 74 -14.04 -12.03 1.17
C ASP A 74 -13.43 -12.17 -0.24
N LYS A 75 -12.13 -11.86 -0.37
CA LYS A 75 -11.45 -11.93 -1.66
C LYS A 75 -11.50 -13.33 -2.29
N SER A 76 -11.23 -14.37 -1.50
CA SER A 76 -11.08 -15.73 -2.00
C SER A 76 -12.42 -16.38 -2.29
N ASP A 77 -13.42 -16.07 -1.47
CA ASP A 77 -14.78 -16.59 -1.60
C ASP A 77 -15.48 -16.01 -2.83
N VAL A 78 -15.25 -14.74 -3.17
CA VAL A 78 -15.77 -14.13 -4.41
C VAL A 78 -15.22 -14.81 -5.67
N GLU A 79 -13.93 -15.11 -5.68
CA GLU A 79 -13.28 -15.80 -6.81
C GLU A 79 -13.78 -17.25 -6.91
N TYR A 80 -13.98 -17.92 -5.77
CA TYR A 80 -14.55 -19.27 -5.71
C TYR A 80 -16.01 -19.32 -6.17
N ALA A 81 -16.78 -18.25 -5.90
CA ALA A 81 -18.15 -18.08 -6.42
C ALA A 81 -18.20 -17.86 -7.94
N GLY A 82 -17.06 -17.79 -8.63
CA GLY A 82 -16.97 -17.66 -10.08
C GLY A 82 -17.07 -16.22 -10.59
N LEU A 83 -16.91 -15.23 -9.70
CA LEU A 83 -16.93 -13.83 -10.07
C LEU A 83 -15.52 -13.33 -10.41
N VAL A 84 -15.44 -12.46 -11.41
CA VAL A 84 -14.16 -11.85 -11.80
C VAL A 84 -13.92 -10.60 -10.98
N LYS A 85 -12.79 -10.57 -10.28
CA LYS A 85 -12.33 -9.44 -9.49
C LYS A 85 -11.27 -8.64 -10.25
N PHE A 86 -11.44 -7.32 -10.27
CA PHE A 86 -10.46 -6.35 -10.74
C PHE A 86 -9.91 -5.54 -9.58
N ASP A 87 -8.59 -5.39 -9.51
CA ASP A 87 -7.92 -4.59 -8.50
C ASP A 87 -7.42 -3.26 -9.08
N PHE A 88 -8.05 -2.17 -8.69
CA PHE A 88 -7.59 -0.81 -8.91
C PHE A 88 -6.51 -0.45 -7.89
N LEU A 89 -5.26 -0.45 -8.34
CA LEU A 89 -4.12 -0.02 -7.53
C LEU A 89 -3.95 1.49 -7.63
N GLY A 90 -4.26 2.20 -6.53
CA GLY A 90 -4.06 3.65 -6.39
C GLY A 90 -2.59 4.04 -6.15
N LEU A 91 -1.68 3.66 -7.06
CA LEU A 91 -0.27 4.01 -6.92
C LEU A 91 -0.02 5.47 -7.31
N ARG A 92 0.34 6.28 -6.32
CA ARG A 92 0.74 7.70 -6.52
C ARG A 92 1.84 7.86 -7.58
N THR A 93 2.68 6.85 -7.76
CA THR A 93 3.74 6.83 -8.78
C THR A 93 3.22 7.09 -10.18
N LEU A 94 2.08 6.50 -10.57
CA LEU A 94 1.50 6.71 -11.90
C LEU A 94 1.01 8.15 -12.07
N THR A 95 0.44 8.75 -11.01
CA THR A 95 0.06 10.17 -11.01
C THR A 95 1.27 11.08 -11.19
N ILE A 96 2.39 10.79 -10.51
CA ILE A 96 3.64 11.56 -10.64
C ILE A 96 4.19 11.45 -12.07
N ILE A 97 4.18 10.25 -12.66
CA ILE A 97 4.61 10.04 -14.05
C ILE A 97 3.72 10.83 -15.01
N ASN A 98 2.41 10.83 -14.80
CA ASN A 98 1.47 11.58 -15.64
C ASN A 98 1.76 13.09 -15.58
N TRP A 99 1.97 13.66 -14.39
CA TRP A 99 2.35 15.07 -14.27
C TRP A 99 3.69 15.39 -14.91
N ALA A 100 4.68 14.49 -14.76
CA ALA A 100 5.97 14.66 -15.43
C ALA A 100 5.80 14.68 -16.96
N LEU A 101 5.00 13.77 -17.52
CA LEU A 101 4.68 13.73 -18.95
C LEU A 101 4.02 15.02 -19.43
N GLU A 102 2.99 15.51 -18.72
CA GLU A 102 2.31 16.76 -19.06
C GLU A 102 3.26 17.97 -19.07
N MET A 103 4.14 18.06 -18.07
CA MET A 103 5.12 19.14 -17.96
C MET A 103 6.13 19.11 -19.11
N ILE A 104 6.64 17.92 -19.46
CA ILE A 104 7.66 17.83 -20.51
C ILE A 104 7.01 18.02 -21.90
N ASN A 105 5.82 17.48 -22.16
CA ASN A 105 5.11 17.70 -23.42
C ASN A 105 4.81 19.20 -23.64
N LYS A 106 4.44 19.95 -22.59
CA LYS A 106 4.29 21.41 -22.65
C LYS A 106 5.60 22.14 -22.97
N ALA A 107 6.73 21.66 -22.44
CA ALA A 107 8.03 22.28 -22.66
C ALA A 107 8.67 21.92 -24.02
N ALA A 108 8.46 20.69 -24.51
CA ALA A 108 9.08 20.16 -25.72
C ALA A 108 8.23 20.36 -26.99
N GLY A 109 6.92 20.63 -26.84
CA GLY A 109 6.00 20.82 -27.98
C GLY A 109 5.70 19.54 -28.77
N GLU A 110 6.09 18.37 -28.25
CA GLU A 110 5.95 17.06 -28.88
C GLU A 110 5.52 16.00 -27.87
N GLU A 111 4.91 14.91 -28.33
CA GLU A 111 4.41 13.83 -27.47
C GLU A 111 5.51 12.80 -27.14
N LEU A 112 6.00 12.83 -25.90
CA LEU A 112 7.09 11.97 -25.42
C LEU A 112 6.74 10.50 -25.23
N ALA A 113 5.45 10.14 -25.21
CA ALA A 113 5.02 8.75 -25.05
C ALA A 113 5.61 7.81 -26.12
N SER A 114 5.91 8.37 -27.31
CA SER A 114 6.47 7.66 -28.47
C SER A 114 7.98 7.40 -28.41
N ARG A 115 8.72 8.02 -27.47
CA ARG A 115 10.19 7.95 -27.42
C ARG A 115 10.71 6.76 -26.62
N ARG A 116 11.97 6.38 -26.89
CA ARG A 116 12.68 5.34 -26.13
C ARG A 116 13.16 5.87 -24.78
N TRP A 117 12.56 5.38 -23.70
CA TRP A 117 12.81 5.80 -22.32
C TRP A 117 14.13 5.31 -21.71
N ILE A 118 14.70 4.22 -22.23
CA ILE A 118 15.94 3.62 -21.72
C ILE A 118 17.14 4.27 -22.40
N SER A 119 17.90 5.08 -21.65
CA SER A 119 19.10 5.77 -22.12
C SER A 119 20.35 5.39 -21.29
N PRO A 120 21.57 5.59 -21.81
CA PRO A 120 22.79 5.44 -21.02
C PRO A 120 22.80 6.31 -19.75
N ARG A 121 22.11 7.45 -19.78
CA ARG A 121 22.01 8.40 -18.66
C ARG A 121 21.13 7.87 -17.52
N SER A 122 20.02 7.19 -17.82
CA SER A 122 19.22 6.54 -16.77
C SER A 122 20.00 5.41 -16.08
N ARG A 123 20.77 4.62 -16.85
CA ARG A 123 21.64 3.56 -16.31
C ARG A 123 22.76 4.11 -15.41
N TRP A 124 23.34 5.26 -15.77
CA TRP A 124 24.34 5.94 -14.96
C TRP A 124 23.77 6.44 -13.62
N MET A 125 22.55 6.98 -13.62
CA MET A 125 21.88 7.46 -12.40
C MET A 125 21.67 6.34 -11.37
N THR A 126 21.22 5.16 -11.83
CA THR A 126 21.07 3.98 -10.95
C THR A 126 22.40 3.55 -10.34
N ARG A 127 23.49 3.57 -11.13
CA ARG A 127 24.85 3.24 -10.65
C ARG A 127 25.38 4.23 -9.61
N LYS A 128 24.91 5.48 -9.62
CA LYS A 128 25.25 6.50 -8.61
C LYS A 128 24.40 6.44 -7.34
N ALA A 129 23.57 5.41 -7.16
CA ALA A 129 22.66 5.26 -6.01
C ALA A 129 21.76 6.49 -5.76
N SER A 130 21.48 7.27 -6.80
CA SER A 130 20.59 8.44 -6.73
C SER A 130 19.14 8.00 -6.98
N THR A 131 18.66 7.01 -6.23
CA THR A 131 17.38 6.32 -6.46
C THR A 131 16.24 6.83 -5.60
N CYS A 132 16.52 7.62 -4.56
CA CYS A 132 15.49 8.17 -3.68
C CYS A 132 14.92 9.47 -4.25
N CYS A 133 13.63 9.47 -4.60
CA CYS A 133 12.89 10.67 -5.02
C CYS A 133 12.69 11.68 -3.87
N ASN A 134 12.96 11.28 -2.62
CA ASN A 134 12.80 12.12 -1.43
C ASN A 134 14.13 12.74 -0.97
N ALA A 135 15.02 13.04 -1.91
CA ALA A 135 16.31 13.64 -1.59
C ALA A 135 16.15 15.13 -1.26
N ARG A 136 15.76 15.45 -0.02
CA ARG A 136 16.34 16.63 0.65
C ARG A 136 17.83 16.35 0.81
N LYS A 137 18.62 16.59 -0.24
CA LYS A 137 20.06 16.67 -0.06
C LYS A 137 20.32 17.84 0.89
N PRO A 138 21.08 17.68 1.97
CA PRO A 138 21.63 18.85 2.64
C PRO A 138 22.49 19.56 1.60
N LEU A 139 22.18 20.82 1.33
CA LEU A 139 23.06 21.73 0.62
C LEU A 139 24.39 21.75 1.40
N ARG A 140 25.36 20.94 0.98
CA ARG A 140 26.76 21.16 1.39
C ARG A 140 27.20 22.44 0.69
N TYR A 141 26.98 23.56 1.36
CA TYR A 141 27.70 24.80 1.08
C TYR A 141 29.13 24.59 1.58
N SER A 142 29.97 23.95 0.78
CA SER A 142 31.42 23.95 1.02
C SER A 142 31.93 25.34 0.63
N SER A 143 31.95 26.20 1.64
CA SER A 143 32.76 27.40 1.79
C SER A 143 33.85 27.59 0.73
N LEU A 144 33.67 28.64 -0.07
CA LEU A 144 34.71 29.61 -0.42
C LEU A 144 35.78 29.67 0.67
N ASN A 145 36.93 29.05 0.44
CA ASN A 145 38.23 29.44 0.99
C ASN A 145 39.32 28.63 0.29
N ARG A 146 39.66 29.07 -0.94
CA ARG A 146 40.94 28.77 -1.56
C ARG A 146 41.26 29.85 -2.61
N ALA A 147 41.72 30.99 -2.11
CA ALA A 147 42.52 31.96 -2.84
C ALA A 147 43.51 32.54 -1.83
N ALA A 148 44.64 31.84 -1.70
CA ALA A 148 45.95 32.45 -1.54
C ALA A 148 46.59 32.42 -2.93
#